data_AF-A0A534S7B1-F1
#
_entry.id   AF-A0A534S7B1-F1
#
_cell.length_a   1.000
_cell.length_b   1.000
_cell.length_c   1.000
_cell.angle_alpha   90.00
_cell.angle_beta   90.00
_cell.angle_gamma   90.00
#
_symmetry.space_group_name_H-M   'P 1'
#
loop_
_entity.id
_entity.type
_entity.pdbx_description
1 polymer ?
#
loop_
_entity_poly.entity_id
_entity_poly.type
_entity_poly.pdbx_seq_one_letter_code
_entity_poly.pdbx_strand_id
1 'polypeptide(L)'
;MRDQPIGIALRGTEEIEAAGWHRILEDTLGELTLRILVRRALTQDRAVAVADGWGGDRLRALARGDDLVLVWMTAWDTRADATEFFEAMPDVLPGTRVERRGERVLVLLGPPDVLDGVSARVWARTTSKKGE
;
A
#
# COMPACT_ATOMS: atom_id res chain seq x y z
N MET A 1 -5.15 -2.08 -24.94
CA MET A 1 -6.16 -1.48 -24.05
C MET A 1 -5.71 -1.83 -22.64
N ARG A 2 -5.32 -0.84 -21.81
CA ARG A 2 -4.96 -1.12 -20.41
C ARG A 2 -6.25 -1.34 -19.63
N ASP A 3 -6.26 -2.34 -18.73
CA ASP A 3 -7.39 -2.56 -17.82
C ASP A 3 -7.55 -1.32 -16.91
N GLN A 4 -8.78 -1.00 -16.52
CA GLN A 4 -9.00 0.15 -15.65
C GLN A 4 -8.41 -0.13 -14.26
N PRO A 5 -7.78 0.87 -13.61
CA PRO A 5 -7.32 0.70 -12.25
C PRO A 5 -8.45 0.28 -11.31
N ILE A 6 -8.17 -0.74 -10.50
CA ILE A 6 -8.99 -1.21 -9.39
C ILE A 6 -9.10 -0.08 -8.37
N GLY A 7 -10.32 0.42 -8.20
CA GLY A 7 -10.64 1.38 -7.15
C GLY A 7 -10.56 0.71 -5.78
N ILE A 8 -9.64 1.18 -4.93
CA ILE A 8 -9.52 0.73 -3.53
C ILE A 8 -10.10 1.80 -2.61
N ALA A 9 -11.16 1.44 -1.90
CA ALA A 9 -11.74 2.26 -0.83
C ALA A 9 -11.14 1.82 0.51
N LEU A 10 -10.07 2.51 0.92
CA LEU A 10 -9.32 2.20 2.13
C LEU A 10 -10.14 2.53 3.38
N ARG A 11 -10.33 1.52 4.23
CA ARG A 11 -11.04 1.56 5.51
C ARG A 11 -10.19 0.90 6.60
N GLY A 12 -10.59 1.01 7.86
CA GLY A 12 -9.88 0.43 9.01
C GLY A 12 -8.94 1.40 9.73
N THR A 13 -8.86 2.66 9.27
CA THR A 13 -8.14 3.75 9.94
C THR A 13 -9.05 4.62 10.80
N GLU A 14 -10.36 4.41 10.76
CA GLU A 14 -11.33 5.28 11.43
C GLU A 14 -11.11 5.32 12.95
N GLU A 15 -10.71 4.21 13.56
CA GLU A 15 -10.41 4.16 15.01
C GLU A 15 -9.16 4.94 15.40
N ILE A 16 -8.11 4.93 14.57
CA ILE A 16 -6.91 5.75 14.86
C ILE A 16 -7.20 7.23 14.62
N GLU A 17 -8.04 7.55 13.62
CA GLU A 17 -8.51 8.92 13.40
C GLU A 17 -9.30 9.43 14.61
N ALA A 18 -10.19 8.60 15.16
CA ALA A 18 -10.92 8.91 16.40
C ALA A 18 -10.00 9.04 17.62
N ALA A 19 -8.82 8.39 17.62
CA ALA A 19 -7.81 8.49 18.66
C ALA A 19 -6.88 9.72 18.51
N GLY A 20 -7.24 10.69 17.68
CA GLY A 20 -6.53 11.96 17.51
C GLY A 20 -5.43 11.93 16.45
N TRP A 21 -5.39 10.90 15.60
CA TRP A 21 -4.56 10.93 14.40
C TRP A 21 -5.25 11.70 13.30
N HIS A 22 -4.55 12.63 12.67
CA HIS A 22 -5.12 13.43 11.59
C HIS A 22 -4.65 12.90 10.26
N ARG A 23 -5.61 12.66 9.36
CA ARG A 23 -5.29 12.32 7.98
C ARG A 23 -4.67 13.52 7.28
N ILE A 24 -3.42 13.39 6.87
CA ILE A 24 -2.67 14.44 6.18
C ILE A 24 -2.54 14.19 4.68
N LEU A 25 -2.70 12.94 4.24
CA LEU A 25 -2.66 12.55 2.84
C LEU A 25 -3.58 11.36 2.60
N GLU A 26 -4.27 11.37 1.46
CA GLU A 26 -4.91 10.19 0.90
C GLU A 26 -4.87 10.29 -0.62
N ASP A 27 -4.24 9.32 -1.28
CA ASP A 27 -4.03 9.37 -2.73
C ASP A 27 -3.89 7.98 -3.36
N THR A 28 -3.96 7.95 -4.69
CA THR A 28 -3.55 6.83 -5.55
C THR A 28 -2.19 7.18 -6.11
N LEU A 29 -1.14 6.43 -5.78
CA LEU A 29 0.20 6.74 -6.30
C LEU A 29 0.28 6.40 -7.78
N GLY A 30 -0.36 5.30 -8.20
CA GLY A 30 -0.35 4.85 -9.58
C GLY A 30 0.91 4.10 -9.99
N GLU A 31 0.79 3.32 -11.07
CA GLU A 31 1.88 2.52 -11.65
C GLU A 31 3.15 3.34 -11.92
N LEU A 32 3.03 4.56 -12.47
CA LEU A 32 4.19 5.38 -12.83
C LEU A 32 5.00 5.79 -11.59
N THR A 33 4.32 6.26 -10.54
CA THR A 33 4.97 6.65 -9.28
C THR A 33 5.63 5.44 -8.64
N LEU A 34 4.95 4.30 -8.65
CA LEU A 34 5.52 3.05 -8.17
C LEU A 34 6.80 2.66 -8.95
N ARG A 35 6.76 2.68 -10.29
CA ARG A 35 7.94 2.44 -11.14
C ARG A 35 9.09 3.38 -10.80
N ILE A 36 8.83 4.63 -10.44
CA ILE A 36 9.86 5.59 -10.04
C ILE A 36 10.42 5.25 -8.65
N LEU A 37 9.55 4.92 -7.69
CA LEU A 37 9.91 4.56 -6.33
C LEU A 37 10.87 3.35 -6.32
N VAL A 38 10.50 2.27 -7.02
CA VAL A 38 11.28 1.03 -7.02
C VAL A 38 12.61 1.17 -7.78
N ARG A 39 12.66 1.99 -8.84
CA ARG A 39 13.91 2.28 -9.58
C ARG A 39 14.96 3.04 -8.77
N ARG A 40 14.55 3.75 -7.71
CA ARG A 40 15.51 4.46 -6.84
C ARG A 40 16.22 3.52 -5.87
N ALA A 41 15.60 2.38 -5.54
CA ALA A 41 16.11 1.45 -4.54
C ALA A 41 16.65 0.14 -5.15
N LEU A 42 16.17 -0.25 -6.33
CA LEU A 42 16.50 -1.51 -6.98
C LEU A 42 17.29 -1.30 -8.27
N THR A 43 18.00 -2.35 -8.72
CA THR A 43 18.57 -2.39 -10.06
C THR A 43 17.48 -2.31 -11.12
N GLN A 44 17.82 -1.81 -12.31
CA GLN A 44 16.85 -1.53 -13.37
C GLN A 44 15.99 -2.77 -13.74
N ASP A 45 16.59 -3.95 -13.82
CA ASP A 45 15.88 -5.19 -14.20
C ASP A 45 14.88 -5.64 -13.11
N ARG A 46 15.26 -5.53 -11.83
CA ARG A 46 14.35 -5.81 -10.69
C ARG A 46 13.23 -4.78 -10.61
N ALA A 47 13.53 -3.52 -10.92
CA ALA A 47 12.57 -2.42 -10.81
C ALA A 47 11.46 -2.47 -11.88
N VAL A 48 11.73 -3.04 -13.06
CA VAL A 48 10.71 -3.21 -14.11
C VAL A 48 9.68 -4.27 -13.69
N ALA A 49 10.14 -5.45 -13.26
CA ALA A 49 9.26 -6.55 -12.87
C ALA A 49 8.31 -6.17 -11.72
N VAL A 50 8.83 -5.50 -10.68
CA VAL A 50 8.09 -5.18 -9.45
C VAL A 50 6.86 -4.29 -9.67
N ALA A 51 6.80 -3.52 -10.76
CA ALA A 51 5.68 -2.64 -11.04
C ALA A 51 4.80 -3.13 -12.21
N ASP A 52 5.17 -4.23 -12.85
CA ASP A 52 4.35 -4.87 -13.86
C ASP A 52 3.15 -5.55 -13.18
N GLY A 53 1.99 -5.56 -13.85
CA GLY A 53 0.76 -6.09 -13.27
C GLY A 53 0.15 -5.24 -12.16
N TRP A 54 0.57 -3.97 -12.01
CA TRP A 54 -0.10 -3.04 -11.09
C TRP A 54 -1.58 -2.87 -11.49
N GLY A 55 -2.47 -3.26 -10.58
CA GLY A 55 -3.90 -3.21 -10.78
C GLY A 55 -4.56 -1.99 -10.13
N GLY A 56 -3.97 -1.37 -9.11
CA GLY A 56 -4.58 -0.24 -8.39
C GLY A 56 -3.97 -0.03 -7.00
N ASP A 57 -4.13 1.17 -6.43
CA ASP A 57 -3.73 1.40 -5.05
C ASP A 57 -4.49 2.52 -4.32
N ARG A 58 -4.38 2.50 -3.00
CA ARG A 58 -4.79 3.60 -2.12
C ARG A 58 -3.82 3.71 -0.96
N LEU A 59 -3.19 4.87 -0.84
CA LEU A 59 -2.32 5.26 0.25
C LEU A 59 -3.04 6.26 1.13
N ARG A 60 -2.93 6.09 2.46
CA ARG A 60 -3.35 7.07 3.45
C ARG A 60 -2.22 7.29 4.45
N ALA A 61 -1.90 8.55 4.73
CA ALA A 61 -0.97 8.93 5.77
C ALA A 61 -1.69 9.72 6.87
N LEU A 62 -1.39 9.38 8.11
CA LEU A 62 -1.95 9.99 9.30
C LEU A 62 -0.82 10.46 10.21
N ALA A 63 -0.97 11.63 10.81
CA ALA A 63 0.02 12.21 11.71
C ALA A 63 -0.58 12.55 13.07
N ARG A 64 0.25 12.48 14.11
CA ARG A 64 -0.08 12.93 15.46
C ARG A 64 1.20 13.45 16.14
N GLY A 65 1.35 14.77 16.21
CA GLY A 65 2.62 15.37 16.61
C GLY A 65 3.71 15.02 15.59
N ASP A 66 4.83 14.50 16.06
CA ASP A 66 5.95 14.05 15.21
C ASP A 66 5.78 12.61 14.70
N ASP A 67 4.75 11.88 15.16
CA ASP A 67 4.49 10.51 14.73
C ASP A 67 3.77 10.46 13.37
N LEU A 68 4.15 9.48 12.55
CA LEU A 68 3.55 9.19 11.24
C LEU A 68 3.09 7.73 11.16
N VAL A 69 1.88 7.53 10.63
CA VAL A 69 1.36 6.22 10.22
C VAL A 69 1.03 6.28 8.73
N LEU A 70 1.60 5.37 7.95
CA LEU A 70 1.28 5.17 6.55
C LEU A 70 0.62 3.81 6.36
N VAL A 71 -0.51 3.82 5.66
CA VAL A 71 -1.29 2.64 5.30
C VAL A 71 -1.46 2.65 3.79
N TRP A 72 -0.85 1.69 3.10
CA TRP A 72 -0.89 1.61 1.65
C TRP A 72 -1.33 0.23 1.20
N MET A 73 -2.54 0.16 0.65
CA MET A 73 -3.09 -1.05 0.07
C MET A 73 -2.89 -1.01 -1.44
N THR A 74 -2.28 -2.07 -2.00
CA THR A 74 -2.07 -2.25 -3.43
C THR A 74 -2.81 -3.47 -3.95
N ALA A 75 -3.17 -3.41 -5.22
CA ALA A 75 -3.84 -4.45 -5.98
C ALA A 75 -3.03 -4.80 -7.22
N TRP A 76 -3.00 -6.08 -7.53
CA TRP A 76 -2.20 -6.66 -8.61
C TRP A 76 -3.05 -7.53 -9.51
N ASP A 77 -2.61 -7.71 -10.75
CA ASP A 77 -3.28 -8.52 -11.75
C ASP A 77 -3.16 -10.01 -11.43
N THR A 78 -1.99 -10.44 -10.94
CA THR A 78 -1.76 -11.82 -10.53
C THR A 78 -1.16 -11.94 -9.13
N ARG A 79 -1.25 -13.15 -8.57
CA ARG A 79 -0.59 -13.50 -7.31
C ARG A 79 0.94 -13.45 -7.41
N ALA A 80 1.50 -13.67 -8.60
CA ALA A 80 2.93 -13.59 -8.84
C ALA A 80 3.39 -12.14 -8.70
N ASP A 81 2.74 -11.20 -9.39
CA ASP A 81 3.07 -9.76 -9.32
C ASP A 81 2.96 -9.24 -7.88
N ALA A 82 1.91 -9.63 -7.15
CA ALA A 82 1.76 -9.28 -5.74
C ALA A 82 2.90 -9.85 -4.86
N THR A 83 3.44 -11.02 -5.20
CA THR A 83 4.56 -11.62 -4.48
C THR A 83 5.84 -10.84 -4.75
N GLU A 84 6.11 -10.51 -6.01
CA GLU A 84 7.29 -9.72 -6.39
C GLU A 84 7.33 -8.37 -5.69
N PHE A 85 6.19 -7.66 -5.64
CA PHE A 85 6.08 -6.41 -4.89
C PHE A 85 6.26 -6.59 -3.39
N PHE A 86 5.61 -7.61 -2.81
CA PHE A 86 5.73 -7.92 -1.38
C PHE A 86 7.19 -8.16 -0.97
N GLU A 87 7.94 -8.92 -1.75
CA GLU A 87 9.34 -9.26 -1.47
C GLU A 87 10.28 -8.07 -1.66
N ALA A 88 9.99 -7.18 -2.62
CA ALA A 88 10.82 -6.02 -2.90
C ALA A 88 10.63 -4.87 -1.91
N MET A 89 9.44 -4.72 -1.33
CA MET A 89 9.09 -3.52 -0.55
C MET A 89 9.99 -3.22 0.65
N PRO A 90 10.49 -4.21 1.44
CA PRO A 90 11.43 -3.94 2.52
C PRO A 90 12.75 -3.30 2.06
N ASP A 91 13.21 -3.62 0.85
CA ASP A 91 14.40 -3.00 0.24
C ASP A 91 14.11 -1.56 -0.21
N VAL A 92 12.89 -1.32 -0.71
CA VAL A 92 12.47 -0.02 -1.25
C VAL A 92 12.13 0.99 -0.15
N LEU A 93 11.44 0.53 0.89
CA LEU A 93 11.03 1.30 2.05
C LEU A 93 11.39 0.52 3.33
N PRO A 94 12.63 0.67 3.83
CA PRO A 94 13.06 0.03 5.07
C PRO A 94 12.20 0.45 6.27
N GLY A 95 11.99 -0.48 7.20
CA GLY A 95 11.16 -0.25 8.39
C GLY A 95 9.65 -0.41 8.15
N THR A 96 9.23 -0.76 6.93
CA THR A 96 7.84 -1.13 6.67
C THR A 96 7.52 -2.54 7.16
N ARG A 97 6.29 -2.71 7.65
CA ARG A 97 5.65 -4.01 7.80
C ARG A 97 4.84 -4.26 6.53
N VAL A 98 5.09 -5.38 5.88
CA VAL A 98 4.43 -5.75 4.63
C VAL A 98 3.65 -7.03 4.86
N GLU A 99 2.42 -7.08 4.38
CA GLU A 99 1.54 -8.24 4.46
C GLU A 99 0.89 -8.50 3.10
N ARG A 100 0.68 -9.76 2.72
CA ARG A 100 0.02 -10.13 1.46
C ARG A 100 -1.16 -11.07 1.69
N ARG A 101 -2.26 -10.83 0.97
CA ARG A 101 -3.40 -11.75 0.86
C ARG A 101 -3.88 -11.80 -0.59
N GLY A 102 -3.68 -12.95 -1.26
CA GLY A 102 -3.99 -13.08 -2.69
C GLY A 102 -3.24 -12.03 -3.52
N GLU A 103 -3.94 -11.31 -4.37
CA GLU A 103 -3.44 -10.26 -5.26
C GLU A 103 -3.44 -8.88 -4.60
N ARG A 104 -3.40 -8.84 -3.26
CA ARG A 104 -3.36 -7.61 -2.46
C ARG A 104 -2.15 -7.59 -1.54
N VAL A 105 -1.49 -6.43 -1.46
CA VAL A 105 -0.39 -6.20 -0.52
C VAL A 105 -0.72 -4.97 0.31
N LEU A 106 -0.56 -5.10 1.62
CA LEU A 106 -0.68 -4.02 2.59
C LEU A 106 0.72 -3.66 3.08
N VAL A 107 1.13 -2.42 2.84
CA VAL A 107 2.35 -1.81 3.37
C VAL A 107 1.98 -0.88 4.51
N LEU A 108 2.62 -1.07 5.66
CA LEU A 108 2.42 -0.29 6.86
C LEU A 108 3.74 0.30 7.33
N LEU A 109 3.72 1.56 7.76
CA LEU A 109 4.85 2.21 8.43
C LEU A 109 4.30 3.01 9.61
N GLY A 110 5.00 3.00 10.74
CA GLY A 110 4.63 3.75 11.93
C GLY A 110 4.95 2.99 13.22
N PRO A 111 4.54 3.54 14.40
CA PRO A 111 4.76 2.91 15.69
C PRO A 111 4.13 1.50 15.77
N PRO A 112 4.87 0.45 16.18
CA PRO A 112 4.38 -0.93 16.14
C PRO A 112 3.05 -1.17 16.88
N ASP A 113 2.88 -0.52 18.04
CA ASP A 113 1.68 -0.58 18.87
C ASP A 113 0.42 -0.08 18.15
N VAL A 114 0.58 0.92 17.28
CA VAL A 114 -0.50 1.45 16.46
C VAL A 114 -0.80 0.52 15.28
N LEU A 115 0.23 -0.06 14.66
CA LEU A 115 0.10 -0.91 13.47
C LEU A 115 -0.66 -2.21 13.75
N ASP A 116 -0.45 -2.83 14.92
CA ASP A 116 -1.07 -4.11 15.27
C ASP A 116 -2.61 -4.04 15.24
N GLY A 117 -3.19 -2.96 15.74
CA GLY A 117 -4.64 -2.75 15.69
C GLY A 117 -5.15 -2.41 14.29
N VAL A 118 -4.37 -1.63 13.52
CA VAL A 118 -4.79 -1.12 12.20
C VAL A 118 -4.81 -2.23 11.16
N SER A 119 -3.79 -3.09 11.11
CA SER A 119 -3.66 -4.12 10.06
C SER A 119 -4.91 -4.99 9.92
N ALA A 120 -5.39 -5.57 11.03
CA ALA A 120 -6.55 -6.46 11.02
C ALA A 120 -7.82 -5.76 10.52
N ARG A 121 -8.05 -4.51 10.93
CA ARG A 121 -9.23 -3.73 10.51
C ARG A 121 -9.14 -3.33 9.04
N VAL A 122 -7.95 -2.95 8.57
CA VAL A 122 -7.72 -2.58 7.17
C VAL A 122 -8.04 -3.76 6.25
N TRP A 123 -7.54 -4.95 6.57
CA TRP A 123 -7.86 -6.15 5.83
C TRP A 123 -9.35 -6.52 5.85
N ALA A 124 -10.01 -6.34 6.99
CA ALA A 124 -11.42 -6.72 7.15
C ALA A 124 -12.39 -5.76 6.45
N ARG A 125 -12.04 -4.48 6.30
CA ARG A 125 -13.00 -3.43 5.90
C ARG A 125 -12.68 -2.76 4.57
N THR A 126 -11.44 -2.85 4.09
CA THR A 126 -11.06 -2.29 2.79
C THR A 126 -11.74 -3.07 1.68
N THR A 127 -12.32 -2.35 0.72
CA THR A 127 -12.99 -2.94 -0.43
C THR A 127 -12.28 -2.56 -1.72
N SER A 128 -12.37 -3.43 -2.71
CA SER A 128 -11.85 -3.20 -4.06
C SER A 128 -12.97 -3.39 -5.07
N LYS A 129 -13.07 -2.49 -6.05
CA LYS A 129 -13.93 -2.67 -7.24
C LYS A 129 -13.07 -2.52 -8.49
N LYS A 130 -13.18 -3.45 -9.44
CA LYS A 130 -12.70 -3.19 -10.80
C LYS A 130 -13.55 -2.06 -11.39
N GLY A 131 -12.92 -1.08 -12.05
CA GLY A 131 -13.66 -0.03 -12.75
C GLY A 131 -14.58 -0.64 -13.82
N GLU A 132 -15.79 -0.11 -13.94
CA GLU A 132 -16.75 -0.45 -15.01
C GLU A 132 -16.27 0.05 -16.37
#